data_AF-A0A9P6B6X5-F1
#
_entry.id   AF-A0A9P6B6X5-F1
#
_cell.length_a   1.000
_cell.length_b   1.000
_cell.length_c   1.000
_cell.angle_alpha   90.00
_cell.angle_beta   90.00
_cell.angle_gamma   90.00
#
_symmetry.space_group_name_H-M   'P 1'
#
loop_
_entity.id
_entity.type
_entity.pdbx_description
1 polymer ?
#
loop_
_entity_poly.entity_id
_entity_poly.type
_entity_poly.pdbx_seq_one_letter_code
_entity_poly.pdbx_strand_id
1 'polypeptide(L)'
;MADIWTYVISSRVLSPDDEQLVVNYNGDGNDLTLEPLIRDEHGFIPGYQRWKINLADDITGTSTVVSVDEPNQQAVSNPARNAVIATTPATPQYWKISNSSQGIGGKHIEETGVNDIDPKFWGAGDANSGTP
;
A
#
# COMPACT_ATOMS: atom_id res chain seq x y z
N MET A 1 19.45 -9.52 -7.83
CA MET A 1 18.54 -9.81 -6.70
C MET A 1 17.38 -8.86 -6.84
N ALA A 2 16.13 -9.31 -6.77
CA ALA A 2 15.00 -8.39 -6.76
C ALA A 2 15.04 -7.64 -5.42
N ASP A 3 15.18 -6.32 -5.44
CA ASP A 3 15.19 -5.52 -4.22
C ASP A 3 13.78 -5.53 -3.62
N ILE A 4 13.62 -6.24 -2.50
CA ILE A 4 12.37 -6.27 -1.74
C ILE A 4 12.44 -5.15 -0.72
N TRP A 5 11.79 -4.04 -1.03
CA TRP A 5 11.67 -2.90 -0.12
C TRP A 5 10.34 -3.02 0.65
N THR A 6 10.40 -2.67 1.94
CA THR A 6 9.23 -2.61 2.81
C THR A 6 8.79 -1.17 2.95
N TYR A 7 7.52 -0.92 2.66
CA TYR A 7 6.93 0.40 2.59
C TYR A 7 5.78 0.57 3.57
N VAL A 8 5.50 1.82 3.89
CA VAL A 8 4.20 2.24 4.42
C VAL A 8 3.47 2.95 3.30
N ILE A 9 2.23 2.53 3.05
CA ILE A 9 1.36 3.18 2.07
C ILE A 9 0.47 4.16 2.82
N SER A 10 0.52 5.44 2.49
CA SER A 10 -0.05 6.53 3.30
C SER A 10 -0.96 7.46 2.52
N SER A 11 -2.17 7.65 3.01
CA SER A 11 -3.11 8.64 2.46
C SER A 11 -2.46 10.01 2.30
N ARG A 12 -2.80 10.71 1.22
CA ARG A 12 -2.42 12.10 1.00
C ARG A 12 -3.13 13.04 1.98
N VAL A 13 -4.33 12.67 2.41
CA VAL A 13 -5.16 13.46 3.31
C VAL A 13 -4.94 12.94 4.72
N LEU A 14 -4.63 13.85 5.64
CA LEU A 14 -4.53 13.56 7.07
C LEU A 14 -5.91 13.24 7.65
N SER A 15 -5.93 12.62 8.82
CA SER A 15 -7.17 12.51 9.62
C SER A 15 -7.67 13.91 10.02
N PRO A 16 -8.93 14.05 10.46
CA PRO A 16 -9.42 15.29 11.04
C PRO A 16 -8.61 15.81 12.23
N ASP A 17 -7.83 14.93 12.88
CA ASP A 17 -6.97 15.20 14.01
C ASP A 17 -5.50 15.43 13.59
N ASP A 18 -5.26 15.72 12.30
CA ASP A 18 -3.94 15.96 11.70
C ASP A 18 -2.96 14.76 11.75
N GLU A 19 -3.47 13.53 11.83
CA GLU A 19 -2.64 12.33 11.84
C GLU A 19 -2.40 11.77 10.43
N GLN A 20 -1.21 11.23 10.19
CA GLN A 20 -0.91 10.51 8.95
C GLN A 20 -1.69 9.18 8.93
N LEU A 21 -2.58 9.03 7.96
CA LEU A 21 -3.34 7.80 7.75
C LEU A 21 -2.59 6.84 6.82
N VAL A 22 -2.53 5.57 7.19
CA VAL A 22 -1.79 4.52 6.48
C VAL A 22 -2.64 3.28 6.25
N VAL A 23 -2.32 2.55 5.19
CA VAL A 23 -3.03 1.33 4.80
C VAL A 23 -2.76 0.22 5.81
N ASN A 24 -3.83 -0.30 6.40
CA ASN A 24 -3.82 -1.28 7.47
C ASN A 24 -4.35 -2.63 6.97
N TYR A 25 -3.65 -3.71 7.29
CA TYR A 25 -4.08 -5.08 7.07
C TYR A 25 -5.00 -5.54 8.20
N ASN A 26 -6.24 -5.91 7.87
CA ASN A 26 -7.28 -6.31 8.83
C ASN A 26 -7.67 -7.79 8.75
N GLY A 27 -6.79 -8.65 8.23
CA GLY A 27 -7.07 -10.07 8.06
C GLY A 27 -7.50 -10.46 6.64
N ASP A 28 -7.43 -11.76 6.37
CA ASP A 28 -7.77 -12.34 5.05
C ASP A 28 -9.25 -12.17 4.72
N GLY A 29 -9.53 -11.75 3.49
CA GLY A 29 -10.86 -11.49 2.94
C GLY A 29 -11.47 -10.16 3.42
N ASN A 30 -10.80 -9.44 4.31
CA ASN A 30 -11.29 -8.17 4.85
C ASN A 30 -10.79 -6.97 4.05
N ASP A 31 -11.55 -5.88 4.14
CA ASP A 31 -11.17 -4.61 3.53
C ASP A 31 -9.92 -4.06 4.23
N LEU A 32 -9.02 -3.50 3.43
CA LEU A 32 -7.93 -2.67 3.93
C LEU A 32 -8.54 -1.36 4.46
N THR A 33 -8.11 -0.94 5.65
CA THR A 33 -8.53 0.34 6.24
C THR A 33 -7.42 1.37 6.17
N LEU A 34 -7.80 2.62 6.38
CA LEU A 34 -6.86 3.70 6.65
C LEU A 34 -6.92 4.00 8.15
N GLU A 35 -5.79 3.81 8.82
CA GLU A 35 -5.67 4.03 10.27
C GLU A 35 -4.49 4.95 10.55
N PRO A 36 -4.48 5.68 11.68
CA PRO A 36 -3.32 6.47 12.07
C PRO A 36 -2.05 5.62 12.08
N LEU A 37 -0.95 6.20 11.60
CA LEU A 37 0.36 5.55 11.64
C LEU A 37 0.77 5.33 13.09
N ILE A 38 1.00 4.07 13.46
CA ILE A 38 1.46 3.69 14.79
C ILE A 38 2.95 3.38 14.74
N ARG A 39 3.67 3.84 15.76
CA ARG A 39 5.06 3.48 16.03
C ARG A 39 5.17 3.00 17.47
N ASP A 40 5.94 1.96 17.71
CA ASP A 40 6.29 1.57 19.07
C ASP A 40 7.30 2.55 19.68
N GLU A 41 7.67 2.31 20.94
CA GLU A 41 8.63 3.14 21.69
C GLU A 41 10.03 3.22 21.05
N HIS A 42 10.35 2.31 20.12
CA HIS A 42 11.60 2.26 19.36
C HIS A 42 11.44 2.81 17.94
N GLY A 43 10.27 3.36 17.59
CA GLY A 43 9.97 3.90 16.27
C GLY A 43 9.62 2.84 15.23
N PHE A 44 9.43 1.58 15.62
CA PHE A 44 9.08 0.48 14.74
C PHE A 44 7.60 0.50 14.39
N ILE A 45 7.32 0.31 13.10
CA ILE A 45 5.96 0.29 12.57
C ILE A 45 5.50 -1.17 12.55
N PRO A 46 4.31 -1.50 13.08
CA PRO A 46 3.83 -2.87 13.12
C PRO A 46 3.69 -3.46 11.70
N GLY A 47 3.83 -4.78 11.57
CA GLY A 47 3.81 -5.42 10.24
C GLY A 47 2.50 -5.31 9.49
N TYR A 48 1.37 -5.21 10.19
CA TYR A 48 0.07 -4.98 9.59
C TYR A 48 -0.10 -3.57 8.97
N GLN A 49 0.79 -2.61 9.25
CA GLN A 49 0.88 -1.31 8.55
C GLN A 49 2.02 -1.26 7.52
N ARG A 50 2.72 -2.39 7.29
CA ARG A 50 3.85 -2.48 6.37
C ARG A 50 3.55 -3.41 5.21
N TRP A 51 3.99 -2.98 4.04
CA TRP A 51 3.69 -3.64 2.77
C TRP A 51 4.98 -3.87 1.99
N LYS A 52 5.15 -5.09 1.47
CA LYS A 52 6.17 -5.37 0.45
C LYS A 52 5.61 -5.01 -0.90
N ILE A 53 6.33 -4.17 -1.62
CA ILE A 53 6.01 -3.84 -3.00
C ILE A 53 7.04 -4.53 -3.88
N ASN A 54 6.60 -5.56 -4.61
CA ASN A 54 7.50 -6.34 -5.45
C ASN A 54 7.28 -5.95 -6.91
N LEU A 55 8.31 -5.42 -7.55
CA LEU A 55 8.29 -5.12 -8.98
C LEU A 55 8.11 -6.42 -9.77
N ALA A 56 7.04 -6.48 -10.55
CA ALA A 56 6.72 -7.62 -11.40
C ALA A 56 7.23 -7.42 -12.83
N ASP A 57 7.14 -6.21 -13.34
CA ASP A 57 7.59 -5.82 -14.67
C ASP A 57 8.05 -4.35 -14.66
N ASP A 58 9.32 -4.16 -15.03
CA ASP A 58 10.00 -2.86 -15.07
C ASP A 58 9.62 -2.03 -16.30
N ILE A 59 9.19 -2.65 -17.40
CA ILE A 59 8.74 -2.00 -18.62
C ILE A 59 7.36 -1.37 -18.41
N THR A 60 6.45 -2.11 -17.78
CA THR A 60 5.08 -1.62 -17.52
C THR A 60 4.95 -0.88 -16.19
N GLY A 61 5.97 -0.95 -15.32
CA GLY A 61 5.97 -0.33 -13.99
C GLY A 61 4.94 -0.95 -13.05
N THR A 62 4.69 -2.25 -13.20
CA THR A 62 3.68 -2.98 -12.43
C THR A 62 4.30 -3.74 -11.26
N SER A 63 3.60 -3.78 -10.14
CA SER A 63 4.07 -4.36 -8.88
C SER A 63 2.95 -5.12 -8.16
N THR A 64 3.31 -6.11 -7.36
CA THR A 64 2.40 -6.68 -6.36
C THR A 64 2.55 -5.91 -5.05
N VAL A 65 1.47 -5.83 -4.28
CA VAL A 65 1.45 -5.23 -2.94
C VAL A 65 1.05 -6.32 -1.95
N VAL A 66 1.95 -6.67 -1.05
CA VAL A 66 1.87 -7.86 -0.19
C VAL A 66 1.99 -7.46 1.27
N SER A 67 1.17 -8.03 2.16
CA SER A 67 1.28 -7.80 3.60
C SER A 67 2.62 -8.31 4.14
N VAL A 68 3.27 -7.55 5.03
CA VAL A 68 4.49 -8.04 5.70
C VAL A 68 4.17 -9.15 6.70
N ASP A 69 3.06 -9.03 7.44
CA ASP A 69 2.67 -10.01 8.46
C ASP A 69 2.15 -11.31 7.85
N GLU A 70 1.48 -11.21 6.70
CA GLU A 70 0.90 -12.36 5.99
C GLU A 70 1.36 -12.38 4.52
N PRO A 71 2.58 -12.91 4.24
CA PRO A 71 3.22 -12.76 2.92
C PRO A 71 2.53 -13.47 1.74
N ASN A 72 1.52 -14.30 2.00
CA ASN A 72 0.66 -14.89 0.97
C ASN A 72 -0.50 -13.97 0.58
N GLN A 73 -0.80 -12.94 1.37
CA GLN A 73 -1.93 -12.04 1.16
C GLN A 73 -1.51 -10.81 0.34
N GLN A 74 -2.21 -10.60 -0.78
CA GLN A 74 -2.04 -9.44 -1.65
C GLN A 74 -3.18 -8.44 -1.45
N ALA A 75 -2.88 -7.16 -1.64
CA ALA A 75 -3.90 -6.15 -1.85
C ALA A 75 -4.60 -6.41 -3.19
N VAL A 76 -5.90 -6.66 -3.14
CA VAL A 76 -6.71 -7.09 -4.28
C VAL A 76 -7.93 -6.20 -4.43
N SER A 77 -8.21 -5.74 -5.64
CA SER A 77 -9.41 -4.95 -5.90
C SER A 77 -10.66 -5.81 -5.75
N ASN A 78 -11.65 -5.29 -5.05
CA ASN A 78 -12.96 -5.92 -4.90
C ASN A 78 -14.06 -4.97 -5.38
N PRO A 79 -14.40 -5.00 -6.68
CA PRO A 79 -15.42 -4.12 -7.26
C PRO A 79 -16.80 -4.29 -6.64
N ALA A 80 -17.15 -5.50 -6.19
CA ALA A 80 -18.44 -5.77 -5.57
C ALA A 80 -18.63 -5.02 -4.23
N ARG A 81 -17.53 -4.70 -3.55
CA ARG A 81 -17.51 -3.94 -2.30
C ARG A 81 -17.08 -2.48 -2.51
N ASN A 82 -16.71 -2.10 -3.73
CA ASN A 82 -16.03 -0.84 -4.03
C ASN A 82 -14.84 -0.58 -3.09
N ALA A 83 -14.04 -1.64 -2.86
CA ALA A 83 -12.96 -1.64 -1.87
C ALA A 83 -11.71 -2.35 -2.38
N VAL A 84 -10.66 -2.30 -1.59
CA VAL A 84 -9.49 -3.18 -1.73
C VAL A 84 -9.44 -4.08 -0.51
N ILE A 85 -9.29 -5.37 -0.73
CA ILE A 85 -9.19 -6.39 0.31
C ILE A 85 -7.77 -6.94 0.37
N ALA A 86 -7.38 -7.53 1.50
CA ALA A 86 -6.25 -8.44 1.51
C ALA A 86 -6.74 -9.87 1.32
N THR A 87 -6.24 -10.56 0.30
CA THR A 87 -6.53 -12.00 0.14
C THR A 87 -5.44 -12.69 -0.67
N THR A 88 -5.48 -14.01 -0.76
CA THR A 88 -4.57 -14.81 -1.59
C THR A 88 -5.24 -15.01 -2.95
N PRO A 89 -4.89 -14.22 -3.98
CA PRO A 89 -5.60 -14.30 -5.24
C PRO A 89 -5.17 -15.53 -6.04
N ALA A 90 -6.10 -16.11 -6.82
CA ALA A 90 -5.80 -17.24 -7.70
C ALA A 90 -4.77 -16.89 -8.79
N THR A 91 -4.72 -15.62 -9.18
CA THR A 91 -3.71 -15.01 -10.05
C THR A 91 -3.20 -13.73 -9.40
N PRO A 92 -1.89 -13.44 -9.39
CA PRO A 92 -1.38 -12.22 -8.79
C PRO A 92 -2.06 -10.96 -9.33
N GLN A 93 -2.38 -10.02 -8.44
CA GLN A 93 -2.92 -8.73 -8.85
C GLN A 93 -1.80 -7.69 -8.93
N TYR A 94 -1.79 -6.97 -10.03
CA TYR A 94 -0.76 -5.99 -10.34
C TYR A 94 -1.28 -4.57 -10.24
N TRP A 95 -0.54 -3.76 -9.50
CA TRP A 95 -0.74 -2.33 -9.30
C TRP A 95 0.34 -1.58 -10.06
N LYS A 96 -0.04 -0.52 -10.76
CA LYS A 96 0.90 0.41 -11.36
C LYS A 96 1.26 1.46 -10.33
N ILE A 97 2.57 1.61 -10.09
CA ILE A 97 3.10 2.57 -9.11
C ILE A 97 3.90 3.59 -9.88
N SER A 98 3.35 4.80 -10.02
CA SER A 98 3.95 5.88 -10.79
C SER A 98 4.40 7.01 -9.87
N ASN A 99 5.43 7.75 -10.29
CA ASN A 99 5.78 8.98 -9.58
C ASN A 99 4.75 10.06 -9.91
N SER A 100 4.35 10.82 -8.90
CA SER A 100 3.43 11.94 -9.01
C SER A 100 4.01 13.14 -8.28
N SER A 101 3.87 14.34 -8.85
CA SER A 101 4.20 15.59 -8.17
C SER A 101 3.21 15.93 -7.05
N GLN A 102 2.17 15.12 -6.86
CA GLN A 102 1.08 15.34 -5.92
C GLN A 102 0.97 14.16 -4.93
N GLY A 103 1.79 14.18 -3.87
CA GLY A 103 1.71 13.20 -2.77
C GLY A 103 2.89 13.29 -1.81
N ILE A 104 2.69 12.91 -0.54
CA ILE A 104 3.79 12.74 0.44
C ILE A 104 4.60 11.52 -0.03
N GLY A 105 5.89 11.71 -0.32
CA GLY A 105 6.75 10.69 -0.94
C GLY A 105 6.66 10.58 -2.47
N GLY A 106 5.79 11.35 -3.12
CA GLY A 106 5.77 11.53 -4.58
C GLY A 106 5.39 10.29 -5.41
N LYS A 107 4.63 9.34 -4.86
CA LYS A 107 4.20 8.11 -5.57
C LYS A 107 2.68 7.92 -5.54
N HIS A 108 2.14 7.42 -6.66
CA HIS A 108 0.73 7.18 -6.99
C HIS A 108 0.53 5.69 -7.28
N ILE A 109 -0.47 5.03 -6.66
CA ILE A 109 -0.74 3.60 -6.81
C ILE A 109 -2.13 3.42 -7.43
N GLU A 110 -2.20 2.83 -8.61
CA GLU A 110 -3.43 2.55 -9.34
C GLU A 110 -3.50 1.09 -9.79
N GLU A 111 -4.71 0.56 -9.94
CA GLU A 111 -4.90 -0.78 -10.46
C GLU A 111 -4.61 -0.82 -11.97
N THR A 112 -3.84 -1.82 -12.42
CA THR A 112 -3.51 -1.92 -13.85
C THR A 112 -4.74 -2.27 -14.67
N GLY A 113 -5.04 -1.49 -15.71
CA GLY A 113 -6.13 -1.77 -16.65
C GLY A 113 -7.49 -1.15 -16.27
N VAL A 114 -7.56 -0.39 -15.18
CA VAL A 114 -8.73 0.44 -14.84
C VAL A 114 -8.41 1.88 -15.21
N ASN A 115 -9.16 2.49 -16.14
CA ASN A 115 -9.09 3.92 -16.46
C ASN A 115 -9.81 4.76 -15.37
N ASP A 116 -9.59 4.43 -14.09
CA ASP A 116 -10.19 5.19 -13.01
C ASP A 116 -9.34 6.43 -12.74
N ILE A 117 -10.02 7.57 -12.79
CA ILE A 117 -9.47 8.91 -12.55
C ILE A 117 -9.26 9.13 -11.03
N ASP A 118 -9.81 8.22 -10.21
CA ASP A 118 -9.73 8.24 -8.75
C ASP A 118 -8.81 7.10 -8.25
N PRO A 119 -7.60 7.43 -7.78
CA PRO A 119 -6.70 6.41 -7.26
C PRO A 119 -7.20 5.84 -5.94
N LYS A 120 -7.03 4.52 -5.79
CA LYS A 120 -7.45 3.76 -4.62
C LYS A 120 -6.53 3.98 -3.41
N PHE A 121 -5.27 4.33 -3.63
CA PHE A 121 -4.31 4.66 -2.59
C PHE A 121 -3.36 5.78 -3.02
N TRP A 122 -2.82 6.49 -2.03
CA TRP A 122 -1.80 7.52 -2.22
C TRP A 122 -0.56 7.16 -1.38
N GLY A 123 0.61 7.68 -1.78
CA GLY A 123 1.87 7.72 -1.00
C GLY A 123 2.50 6.37 -0.65
N ALA A 124 3.74 6.13 -1.07
CA ALA A 124 4.58 5.07 -0.51
C ALA A 124 5.85 5.71 0.06
N GLY A 125 5.98 5.70 1.39
CA GLY A 125 7.20 6.10 2.09
C GLY A 125 7.98 4.86 2.53
N ASP A 126 9.31 4.94 2.56
CA ASP A 126 10.13 3.85 3.12
C ASP A 126 9.78 3.66 4.60
N ALA A 127 9.36 2.45 4.98
CA ALA A 127 9.01 2.14 6.37
C ALA A 127 10.19 2.29 7.34
N ASN A 128 11.41 2.32 6.78
CA ASN A 128 12.68 2.42 7.50
C ASN A 128 13.29 3.83 7.45
N SER A 129 12.73 4.77 6.69
CA SER A 129 13.23 6.15 6.69
C SER A 129 12.65 6.88 7.91
N GLY A 130 13.25 6.60 9.07
CA GLY A 130 13.21 7.51 10.18
C GLY A 130 13.89 8.81 9.75
N THR A 131 13.12 9.73 9.21
CA THR A 131 13.47 11.15 9.26
C THR A 131 12.40 11.85 10.09
N PRO A 132 12.82 12.57 11.13
CA PRO A 132 11.95 13.20 12.11
C PRO A 132 11.04 14.27 11.51
#